data_AF-A0A8H7F472-F1
#
_entry.id   AF-A0A8H7F472-F1
#
_cell.length_a   1.000
_cell.length_b   1.000
_cell.length_c   1.000
_cell.angle_alpha   90.00
_cell.angle_beta   90.00
_cell.angle_gamma   90.00
#
_symmetry.space_group_name_H-M   'P 1'
#
loop_
_entity.id
_entity.type
_entity.pdbx_description
1 polymer ?
#
loop_
_entity_poly.entity_id
_entity_poly.type
_entity_poly.pdbx_seq_one_letter_code
_entity_poly.pdbx_strand_id
1 'polypeptide(L)'
;MMLRLLTVYTFYYTFALILPLVSAHSALWHPSMWGFNVTDKTFPYDNRPVAPLRNKTFNEWWFHNHLAHPPNPGDFFELPAGGQATAEIACTKDATSFWNIAPDGGRNVQQGDNVCPNSPTLTYHTNGIDDLEGCALAIAYKSNVEDVKPEDFTIFSVNHTCVWTRFTDFQVPTKMPECPDGGCICSFFWIHSPDAGGEENYMNGFRCKITNATSEVALAKPAIPRRCGEDPKNNKQFSAVQNCTYGAKQPLYWLNDNSNMFEGEHAPPVYNDLYNFADGAQDDIFEDSYKTLPQPGVVATLPVFARDKDLLPPPLKTERRFLDMFKPSNHLSESSEVDPRLFKRYVPRYLIGMTYPSGKLN
;
A
#
# COMPACT_ATOMS: atom_id res chain seq x y z
N MET A 1 -17.00 10.81 -77.13
CA MET A 1 -15.90 9.89 -76.74
C MET A 1 -15.24 10.48 -75.50
N MET A 2 -15.03 9.63 -74.50
CA MET A 2 -14.66 9.88 -73.10
C MET A 2 -13.62 10.97 -72.82
N LEU A 3 -13.82 11.72 -71.73
CA LEU A 3 -12.82 11.85 -70.66
C LEU A 3 -13.51 12.28 -69.35
N ARG A 4 -13.75 11.33 -68.43
CA ARG A 4 -14.14 11.62 -67.04
C ARG A 4 -12.87 11.67 -66.20
N LEU A 5 -12.56 12.84 -65.64
CA LEU A 5 -11.56 13.01 -64.59
C LEU A 5 -12.13 12.43 -63.29
N LEU A 6 -11.47 11.40 -62.77
CA LEU A 6 -11.69 10.88 -61.41
C LEU A 6 -10.82 11.69 -60.45
N THR A 7 -11.44 12.59 -59.70
CA THR A 7 -10.81 13.25 -58.54
C THR A 7 -11.03 12.35 -57.33
N VAL A 8 -9.96 11.67 -56.89
CA VAL A 8 -9.96 10.88 -55.65
C VAL A 8 -9.77 11.86 -54.49
N TYR A 9 -10.81 12.07 -53.69
CA TYR A 9 -10.70 12.78 -52.42
C TYR A 9 -10.26 11.78 -51.34
N THR A 10 -8.99 11.83 -50.97
CA THR A 10 -8.47 11.10 -49.80
C THR A 10 -8.87 11.85 -48.54
N PHE A 11 -9.93 11.42 -47.87
CA PHE A 11 -10.27 11.91 -46.53
C PHE A 11 -9.32 11.26 -45.51
N TYR A 12 -8.37 12.02 -44.97
CA TYR A 12 -7.61 11.63 -43.79
C TYR A 12 -8.51 11.78 -42.56
N TYR A 13 -9.06 10.69 -42.06
CA TYR A 13 -9.66 10.65 -40.71
C TYR A 13 -8.52 10.61 -39.69
N THR A 14 -8.17 11.76 -39.13
CA THR A 14 -7.40 11.81 -37.87
C THR A 14 -8.30 11.33 -36.75
N PHE A 15 -8.19 10.06 -36.37
CA PHE A 15 -8.74 9.53 -35.13
C PHE A 15 -7.94 10.15 -33.98
N ALA A 16 -8.43 11.25 -33.41
CA ALA A 16 -7.96 11.73 -32.13
C ALA A 16 -8.41 10.70 -31.08
N LEU A 17 -7.47 9.89 -30.59
CA LEU A 17 -7.66 9.09 -29.38
C LEU A 17 -7.88 10.05 -28.22
N ILE A 18 -9.13 10.39 -27.94
CA ILE A 18 -9.53 10.98 -26.67
C ILE A 18 -9.44 9.83 -25.67
N LEU A 19 -8.28 9.69 -25.03
CA LEU A 19 -8.19 8.86 -23.83
C LEU A 19 -9.15 9.47 -22.81
N PRO A 20 -10.14 8.72 -22.29
CA PRO A 20 -10.94 9.20 -21.19
C PRO A 20 -9.98 9.44 -20.02
N LEU A 21 -9.83 10.70 -19.60
CA LEU A 21 -9.25 11.03 -18.31
C LEU A 21 -10.22 10.47 -17.26
N VAL A 22 -10.00 9.23 -16.85
CA VAL A 22 -10.76 8.64 -15.75
C VAL A 22 -10.22 9.29 -14.48
N SER A 23 -11.02 10.19 -13.91
CA SER A 23 -10.82 10.78 -12.60
C SER A 23 -11.13 9.70 -11.57
N ALA A 24 -10.12 8.93 -11.18
CA ALA A 24 -10.29 7.80 -10.29
C ALA A 24 -9.84 8.19 -8.89
N HIS A 25 -10.67 8.01 -7.87
CA HIS A 25 -10.61 8.83 -6.67
C HIS A 25 -11.02 7.98 -5.48
N SER A 26 -10.14 7.84 -4.48
CA SER A 26 -10.41 7.10 -3.24
C SER A 26 -9.71 7.79 -2.07
N ALA A 27 -10.35 7.74 -0.90
CA ALA A 27 -9.80 8.27 0.34
C ALA A 27 -10.07 7.31 1.50
N LEU A 28 -9.22 7.38 2.52
CA LEU A 28 -9.55 6.83 3.83
C LEU A 28 -10.56 7.75 4.51
N TRP A 29 -11.71 7.20 4.92
CA TRP A 29 -12.75 7.93 5.63
C TRP A 29 -12.78 7.52 7.10
N HIS A 30 -12.61 8.49 7.99
CA HIS A 30 -12.82 8.33 9.42
C HIS A 30 -13.05 9.72 10.06
N PRO A 31 -13.90 9.86 11.10
CA PRO A 31 -14.13 11.15 11.76
C PRO A 31 -12.86 11.83 12.30
N SER A 32 -11.79 11.06 12.54
CA SER A 32 -10.50 11.58 12.99
C SER A 32 -9.63 12.17 11.86
N MET A 33 -10.06 12.16 10.60
CA MET A 33 -9.30 12.72 9.49
C MET A 33 -9.39 14.25 9.43
N TRP A 34 -8.31 14.88 8.98
CA TRP A 34 -8.40 16.26 8.52
C TRP A 34 -9.24 16.32 7.24
N GLY A 35 -10.03 17.38 7.12
CA GLY A 35 -10.88 17.60 5.96
C GLY A 35 -12.08 16.66 5.87
N PHE A 36 -12.49 16.02 6.97
CA PHE A 36 -13.61 15.07 7.00
C PHE A 36 -14.90 15.62 6.37
N ASN A 37 -15.14 16.93 6.49
CA ASN A 37 -16.31 17.63 5.92
C ASN A 37 -15.97 18.59 4.77
N VAL A 38 -14.77 18.51 4.21
CA VAL A 38 -14.39 19.29 3.03
C VAL A 38 -15.17 18.78 1.82
N THR A 39 -15.73 19.72 1.05
CA THR A 39 -16.50 19.49 -0.17
C THR A 39 -15.87 20.17 -1.37
N ASP A 40 -16.41 19.92 -2.56
CA ASP A 40 -16.08 20.59 -3.82
C ASP A 40 -16.31 22.12 -3.77
N LYS A 41 -17.03 22.62 -2.78
CA LYS A 41 -17.34 24.05 -2.57
C LYS A 41 -16.51 24.70 -1.47
N THR A 42 -15.69 23.95 -0.75
CA THR A 42 -14.93 24.46 0.40
C THR A 42 -13.72 25.27 -0.05
N PHE A 43 -13.09 24.87 -1.16
CA PHE A 43 -11.92 25.51 -1.75
C PHE A 43 -12.28 26.10 -3.12
N PRO A 44 -11.48 27.05 -3.66
CA PRO A 44 -11.69 27.57 -5.02
C PRO A 44 -11.34 26.57 -6.13
N TYR A 45 -10.85 25.38 -5.77
CA TYR A 45 -10.55 24.24 -6.63
C TYR A 45 -11.05 22.95 -5.94
N ASP A 46 -11.12 21.83 -6.67
CA ASP A 46 -11.47 20.56 -6.05
C ASP A 46 -10.35 20.07 -5.14
N ASN A 47 -10.62 20.13 -3.84
CA ASN A 47 -9.72 19.67 -2.79
C ASN A 47 -10.45 18.71 -1.85
N ARG A 48 -11.43 17.95 -2.34
CA ARG A 48 -12.08 16.89 -1.56
C ARG A 48 -11.04 15.85 -1.12
N PRO A 49 -11.25 15.10 -0.02
CA PRO A 49 -10.31 14.08 0.43
C PRO A 49 -9.90 13.04 -0.61
N VAL A 50 -10.78 12.79 -1.58
CA VAL A 50 -10.59 11.83 -2.66
C VAL A 50 -9.85 12.40 -3.87
N ALA A 51 -9.62 13.71 -3.91
CA ALA A 51 -8.95 14.38 -5.02
C ALA A 51 -7.44 14.03 -5.03
N PRO A 52 -6.84 13.79 -6.21
CA PRO A 52 -5.45 13.38 -6.33
C PRO A 52 -4.45 14.50 -6.07
N LEU A 53 -3.24 14.10 -5.71
CA LEU A 53 -2.10 14.97 -5.42
C LEU A 53 -1.02 14.84 -6.51
N ARG A 54 -0.98 15.83 -7.41
CA ARG A 54 0.01 15.91 -8.50
C ARG A 54 0.30 17.37 -8.85
N ASN A 55 1.57 17.69 -9.10
CA ASN A 55 2.06 19.03 -9.45
C ASN A 55 1.61 20.11 -8.45
N LYS A 56 1.58 19.76 -7.16
CA LYS A 56 1.18 20.65 -6.08
C LYS A 56 2.39 21.19 -5.32
N THR A 57 2.28 22.41 -4.86
CA THR A 57 3.23 22.98 -3.88
C THR A 57 3.15 22.22 -2.55
N PHE A 58 4.16 22.37 -1.69
CA PHE A 58 4.20 21.67 -0.41
C PHE A 58 2.90 21.83 0.40
N ASN A 59 2.39 23.05 0.54
CA ASN A 59 1.17 23.31 1.32
C ASN A 59 -0.09 22.72 0.69
N GLU A 60 -0.11 22.53 -0.63
CA GLU A 60 -1.27 22.00 -1.35
C GLU A 60 -1.38 20.48 -1.24
N TRP A 61 -0.27 19.74 -1.25
CA TRP A 61 -0.30 18.28 -1.09
C TRP A 61 -0.16 17.82 0.35
N TRP A 62 0.61 18.54 1.17
CA TRP A 62 0.85 18.16 2.56
C TRP A 62 -0.45 18.19 3.36
N PHE A 63 -0.82 17.04 3.94
CA PHE A 63 -2.11 16.86 4.61
C PHE A 63 -3.32 17.26 3.72
N HIS A 64 -3.17 17.16 2.39
CA HIS A 64 -4.21 17.55 1.44
C HIS A 64 -4.64 19.03 1.59
N ASN A 65 -3.78 19.89 2.15
CA ASN A 65 -4.15 21.27 2.53
C ASN A 65 -5.37 21.34 3.47
N HIS A 66 -5.58 20.32 4.31
CA HIS A 66 -6.73 20.23 5.21
C HIS A 66 -6.42 20.58 6.66
N LEU A 67 -5.23 21.07 6.98
CA LEU A 67 -4.84 21.41 8.36
C LEU A 67 -5.79 22.42 9.03
N ALA A 68 -6.36 23.35 8.24
CA ALA A 68 -7.38 24.30 8.70
C ALA A 68 -8.78 23.68 8.95
N HIS A 69 -8.96 22.39 8.63
CA HIS A 69 -10.18 21.61 8.81
C HIS A 69 -9.92 20.39 9.71
N PRO A 70 -9.53 20.60 10.99
CA PRO A 70 -9.19 19.49 11.88
C PRO A 70 -10.41 18.63 12.25
N PRO A 71 -10.19 17.36 12.63
CA PRO A 71 -11.22 16.53 13.24
C PRO A 71 -11.67 17.09 14.61
N ASN A 72 -12.78 16.59 15.14
CA ASN A 72 -13.20 16.99 16.48
C ASN A 72 -12.18 16.53 17.55
N PRO A 73 -12.08 17.25 18.67
CA PRO A 73 -11.36 16.74 19.84
C PRO A 73 -11.94 15.39 20.30
N GLY A 74 -11.07 14.41 20.56
CA GLY A 74 -11.46 13.08 21.02
C GLY A 74 -11.69 12.04 19.91
N ASP A 75 -11.83 12.46 18.65
CA ASP A 75 -11.91 11.53 17.52
C ASP A 75 -10.51 11.01 17.17
N PHE A 76 -10.27 9.72 17.44
CA PHE A 76 -9.02 9.02 17.11
C PHE A 76 -9.32 7.71 16.38
N PHE A 77 -8.53 7.40 15.36
CA PHE A 77 -8.49 6.07 14.78
C PHE A 77 -7.65 5.15 15.69
N GLU A 78 -8.26 4.10 16.22
CA GLU A 78 -7.60 3.18 17.16
C GLU A 78 -6.77 2.13 16.42
N LEU A 79 -5.51 1.97 16.84
CA LEU A 79 -4.56 1.03 16.26
C LEU A 79 -4.15 0.00 17.34
N PRO A 80 -4.81 -1.16 17.41
CA PRO A 80 -4.52 -2.15 18.44
C PRO A 80 -3.20 -2.87 18.14
N ALA A 81 -2.17 -2.68 18.97
CA ALA A 81 -0.87 -3.34 18.82
C ALA A 81 -1.03 -4.88 18.76
N GLY A 82 -0.47 -5.50 17.72
CA GLY A 82 -0.57 -6.94 17.46
C GLY A 82 -1.95 -7.39 16.94
N GLY A 83 -2.86 -6.46 16.68
CA GLY A 83 -4.17 -6.70 16.11
C GLY A 83 -4.32 -6.11 14.71
N GLN A 84 -5.56 -5.99 14.27
CA GLN A 84 -5.95 -5.38 13.00
C GLN A 84 -6.74 -4.09 13.25
N ALA A 85 -6.53 -3.10 12.39
CA ALA A 85 -7.39 -1.93 12.28
C ALA A 85 -8.04 -1.91 10.90
N THR A 86 -9.36 -1.94 10.85
CA THR A 86 -10.13 -1.89 9.60
C THR A 86 -10.39 -0.43 9.23
N ALA A 87 -9.87 0.02 8.09
CA ALA A 87 -10.16 1.32 7.51
C ALA A 87 -11.29 1.22 6.49
N GLU A 88 -12.07 2.29 6.33
CA GLU A 88 -13.02 2.43 5.22
C GLU A 88 -12.42 3.29 4.11
N ILE A 89 -12.12 2.68 2.97
CA ILE A 89 -11.58 3.35 1.78
C ILE A 89 -12.67 3.37 0.71
N ALA A 90 -13.03 4.56 0.23
CA ALA A 90 -14.08 4.69 -0.78
C ALA A 90 -13.94 5.95 -1.63
N CYS A 91 -14.59 5.93 -2.79
CA CYS A 91 -14.60 7.07 -3.72
C CYS A 91 -15.49 8.23 -3.28
N THR A 92 -16.32 8.01 -2.26
CA THR A 92 -17.16 9.04 -1.64
C THR A 92 -17.50 8.62 -0.22
N LYS A 93 -17.69 9.60 0.67
CA LYS A 93 -18.14 9.35 2.03
C LYS A 93 -19.52 8.68 2.07
N ASP A 94 -20.36 8.93 1.07
CA ASP A 94 -21.68 8.30 0.87
C ASP A 94 -21.61 6.76 0.77
N ALA A 95 -20.46 6.23 0.34
CA ALA A 95 -20.21 4.79 0.22
C ALA A 95 -19.62 4.18 1.50
N THR A 96 -19.50 4.95 2.59
CA THR A 96 -18.92 4.51 3.88
C THR A 96 -19.94 4.59 5.01
N SER A 97 -19.62 4.03 6.19
CA SER A 97 -20.47 4.11 7.39
C SER A 97 -20.78 5.54 7.84
N PHE A 98 -20.07 6.53 7.31
CA PHE A 98 -20.22 7.95 7.62
C PHE A 98 -21.14 8.72 6.65
N TRP A 99 -21.88 8.01 5.78
CA TRP A 99 -22.77 8.63 4.79
C TRP A 99 -23.79 9.60 5.40
N ASN A 100 -24.33 9.29 6.58
CA ASN A 100 -25.40 10.07 7.23
C ASN A 100 -24.93 11.39 7.84
N ILE A 101 -23.61 11.58 7.94
CA ILE A 101 -22.97 12.79 8.44
C ILE A 101 -22.14 13.47 7.33
N ALA A 102 -22.45 13.16 6.07
CA ALA A 102 -21.92 13.90 4.94
C ALA A 102 -22.50 15.33 4.88
N PRO A 103 -21.65 16.35 4.60
CA PRO A 103 -22.03 17.75 4.70
C PRO A 103 -23.09 18.19 3.67
N ASP A 104 -23.31 17.42 2.61
CA ASP A 104 -24.27 17.68 1.54
C ASP A 104 -25.60 16.93 1.72
N GLY A 105 -25.85 16.42 2.93
CA GLY A 105 -27.09 15.73 3.29
C GLY A 105 -27.04 14.22 3.12
N GLY A 106 -25.96 13.69 2.51
CA GLY A 106 -25.60 12.28 2.52
C GLY A 106 -26.58 11.33 1.86
N ARG A 107 -26.07 10.37 1.09
CA ARG A 107 -26.89 9.27 0.57
C ARG A 107 -26.22 7.96 0.88
N ASN A 108 -26.95 7.03 1.47
CA ASN A 108 -26.42 5.67 1.63
C ASN A 108 -26.35 5.00 0.26
N VAL A 109 -25.15 4.96 -0.33
CA VAL A 109 -24.88 4.25 -1.58
C VAL A 109 -24.00 3.02 -1.36
N GLN A 110 -23.75 2.64 -0.11
CA GLN A 110 -22.91 1.50 0.26
C GLN A 110 -23.36 0.21 -0.44
N GLN A 111 -22.39 -0.61 -0.86
CA GLN A 111 -22.63 -1.94 -1.43
C GLN A 111 -21.54 -2.93 -0.97
N GLY A 112 -21.61 -3.36 0.30
CA GLY A 112 -20.62 -4.30 0.86
C GLY A 112 -19.20 -3.76 0.75
N ASP A 113 -18.29 -4.56 0.22
CA ASP A 113 -16.87 -4.21 0.02
C ASP A 113 -16.59 -3.35 -1.21
N ASN A 114 -17.61 -2.90 -1.96
CA ASN A 114 -17.37 -2.08 -3.14
C ASN A 114 -16.84 -0.69 -2.76
N VAL A 115 -15.60 -0.39 -3.18
CA VAL A 115 -14.91 0.91 -2.98
C VAL A 115 -15.66 2.06 -3.66
N CYS A 116 -16.28 1.80 -4.81
CA CYS A 116 -17.04 2.78 -5.56
C CYS A 116 -18.31 2.18 -6.19
N PRO A 117 -19.40 2.07 -5.41
CA PRO A 117 -20.68 1.53 -5.86
C PRO A 117 -21.16 2.16 -7.18
N ASN A 118 -21.64 1.31 -8.09
CA ASN A 118 -22.14 1.68 -9.43
C ASN A 118 -21.11 2.33 -10.37
N SER A 119 -19.82 2.19 -10.08
CA SER A 119 -18.73 2.69 -10.94
C SER A 119 -17.80 1.55 -11.36
N PRO A 120 -17.15 1.63 -12.54
CA PRO A 120 -16.18 0.63 -12.97
C PRO A 120 -14.90 0.70 -12.12
N THR A 121 -14.12 -0.39 -12.09
CA THR A 121 -12.86 -0.49 -11.31
C THR A 121 -11.82 0.57 -11.68
N LEU A 122 -11.85 1.03 -12.94
CA LEU A 122 -11.00 2.13 -13.38
C LEU A 122 -11.22 3.41 -12.57
N THR A 123 -12.38 3.60 -11.93
CA THR A 123 -12.70 4.75 -11.04
C THR A 123 -11.90 4.73 -9.74
N TYR A 124 -11.19 3.64 -9.45
CA TYR A 124 -10.23 3.56 -8.36
C TYR A 124 -8.92 2.93 -8.85
N HIS A 125 -8.56 3.28 -10.10
CA HIS A 125 -7.26 3.05 -10.71
C HIS A 125 -6.80 1.59 -10.75
N THR A 126 -7.68 0.69 -11.18
CA THR A 126 -7.28 -0.70 -11.39
C THR A 126 -8.06 -1.39 -12.51
N ASN A 127 -7.35 -2.23 -13.28
CA ASN A 127 -7.96 -3.16 -14.23
C ASN A 127 -8.48 -4.45 -13.56
N GLY A 128 -8.15 -4.69 -12.29
CA GLY A 128 -8.52 -5.88 -11.53
C GLY A 128 -7.55 -6.16 -10.39
N ILE A 129 -7.85 -7.17 -9.57
CA ILE A 129 -7.06 -7.48 -8.35
C ILE A 129 -5.56 -7.70 -8.61
N ASP A 130 -5.19 -8.18 -9.81
CA ASP A 130 -3.79 -8.44 -10.20
C ASP A 130 -3.02 -7.17 -10.64
N ASP A 131 -3.68 -6.01 -10.66
CA ASP A 131 -3.15 -4.71 -11.09
C ASP A 131 -3.07 -3.72 -9.91
N LEU A 132 -3.12 -4.22 -8.67
CA LEU A 132 -3.03 -3.42 -7.45
C LEU A 132 -1.57 -3.27 -7.01
N GLU A 133 -1.21 -2.08 -6.54
CA GLU A 133 0.15 -1.71 -6.14
C GLU A 133 0.28 -1.41 -4.63
N GLY A 134 -0.78 -1.71 -3.88
CA GLY A 134 -0.84 -1.57 -2.44
C GLY A 134 -0.97 -0.13 -1.94
N CYS A 135 -1.22 -0.02 -0.64
CA CYS A 135 -1.28 1.25 0.08
C CYS A 135 -0.74 1.06 1.50
N ALA A 136 -0.57 2.14 2.24
CA ALA A 136 0.05 2.08 3.55
C ALA A 136 -0.52 3.08 4.55
N LEU A 137 -0.35 2.75 5.83
CA LEU A 137 -0.51 3.68 6.95
C LEU A 137 0.86 4.06 7.51
N ALA A 138 1.05 5.37 7.67
CA ALA A 138 2.20 5.94 8.36
C ALA A 138 1.80 6.56 9.69
N ILE A 139 2.77 6.68 10.60
CA ILE A 139 2.59 7.29 11.93
C ILE A 139 3.76 8.21 12.26
N ALA A 140 3.47 9.32 12.92
CA ALA A 140 4.41 10.22 13.56
C ALA A 140 4.01 10.39 15.03
N TYR A 141 4.95 10.12 15.96
CA TYR A 141 4.73 10.20 17.41
C TYR A 141 4.78 11.65 17.91
N LYS A 142 3.85 12.47 17.41
CA LYS A 142 3.65 13.88 17.75
C LYS A 142 2.16 14.13 17.91
N SER A 143 1.78 14.89 18.94
CA SER A 143 0.37 15.24 19.17
C SER A 143 -0.06 16.52 18.45
N ASN A 144 0.88 17.42 18.21
CA ASN A 144 0.63 18.65 17.45
C ASN A 144 1.02 18.43 15.98
N VAL A 145 0.05 18.63 15.09
CA VAL A 145 0.24 18.40 13.65
C VAL A 145 1.20 19.40 13.02
N GLU A 146 1.28 20.62 13.54
CA GLU A 146 2.21 21.65 13.06
C GLU A 146 3.69 21.29 13.28
N ASP A 147 3.95 20.35 14.20
CA ASP A 147 5.31 19.85 14.45
C ASP A 147 5.69 18.68 13.54
N VAL A 148 4.74 18.12 12.79
CA VAL A 148 4.96 16.97 11.90
C VAL A 148 5.60 17.44 10.60
N LYS A 149 6.67 16.76 10.19
CA LYS A 149 7.39 16.95 8.93
C LYS A 149 7.33 15.68 8.09
N PRO A 150 7.55 15.76 6.77
CA PRO A 150 7.57 14.58 5.90
C PRO A 150 8.52 13.48 6.39
N GLU A 151 9.67 13.83 6.97
CA GLU A 151 10.67 12.86 7.41
C GLU A 151 10.35 12.21 8.76
N ASP A 152 9.30 12.64 9.46
CA ASP A 152 8.88 12.06 10.74
C ASP A 152 7.96 10.85 10.57
N PHE A 153 7.30 10.73 9.42
CA PHE A 153 6.38 9.63 9.16
C PHE A 153 7.12 8.31 8.93
N THR A 154 6.72 7.28 9.68
CA THR A 154 7.17 5.90 9.48
C THR A 154 5.99 5.05 9.03
N ILE A 155 6.14 4.36 7.90
CA ILE A 155 5.18 3.34 7.44
C ILE A 155 5.21 2.16 8.41
N PHE A 156 4.08 1.87 9.07
CA PHE A 156 3.98 0.81 10.07
C PHE A 156 3.08 -0.35 9.62
N SER A 157 2.22 -0.13 8.62
CA SER A 157 1.32 -1.15 8.09
C SER A 157 1.08 -0.92 6.60
N VAL A 158 1.03 -2.01 5.85
CA VAL A 158 0.87 -2.03 4.40
C VAL A 158 -0.18 -3.08 4.05
N ASN A 159 -0.95 -2.83 3.00
CA ASN A 159 -1.83 -3.82 2.40
C ASN A 159 -1.62 -3.82 0.89
N HIS A 160 -1.12 -4.92 0.32
CA HIS A 160 -0.79 -5.03 -1.11
C HIS A 160 -2.03 -5.07 -2.01
N THR A 161 -3.18 -5.53 -1.51
CA THR A 161 -4.44 -5.59 -2.25
C THR A 161 -5.32 -4.36 -2.00
N CYS A 162 -4.71 -3.28 -1.56
CA CYS A 162 -5.44 -2.08 -1.18
C CYS A 162 -6.11 -1.37 -2.35
N VAL A 163 -7.21 -0.69 -2.00
CA VAL A 163 -8.19 -0.05 -2.88
C VAL A 163 -8.93 -1.06 -3.77
N TRP A 164 -9.10 -2.29 -3.25
CA TRP A 164 -9.98 -3.29 -3.81
C TRP A 164 -11.26 -3.48 -2.99
N THR A 165 -11.12 -3.51 -1.66
CA THR A 165 -12.22 -3.63 -0.72
C THR A 165 -12.38 -2.34 0.08
N ARG A 166 -13.63 -1.92 0.29
CA ARG A 166 -13.95 -0.77 1.13
C ARG A 166 -13.42 -0.96 2.55
N PHE A 167 -13.69 -2.11 3.15
CA PHE A 167 -13.10 -2.48 4.41
C PHE A 167 -11.71 -3.07 4.15
N THR A 168 -10.68 -2.25 4.33
CA THR A 168 -9.29 -2.66 4.17
C THR A 168 -8.66 -2.81 5.55
N ASP A 169 -8.17 -4.02 5.85
CA ASP A 169 -7.49 -4.32 7.10
C ASP A 169 -6.01 -3.95 7.05
N PHE A 170 -5.55 -3.29 8.10
CA PHE A 170 -4.15 -2.98 8.35
C PHE A 170 -3.68 -3.66 9.63
N GLN A 171 -2.66 -4.52 9.51
CA GLN A 171 -2.08 -5.21 10.65
C GLN A 171 -1.14 -4.26 11.41
N VAL A 172 -1.31 -4.13 12.72
CA VAL A 172 -0.52 -3.22 13.56
C VAL A 172 0.60 -4.02 14.22
N PRO A 173 1.88 -3.61 14.09
CA PRO A 173 2.99 -4.30 14.73
C PRO A 173 2.77 -4.50 16.23
N THR A 174 3.19 -5.66 16.75
CA THR A 174 2.96 -5.99 18.18
C THR A 174 3.74 -5.08 19.13
N LYS A 175 4.90 -4.57 18.68
CA LYS A 175 5.81 -3.74 19.49
C LYS A 175 5.53 -2.24 19.39
N MET A 176 4.41 -1.82 18.79
CA MET A 176 4.05 -0.39 18.73
C MET A 176 3.99 0.20 20.15
N PRO A 177 4.77 1.25 20.45
CA PRO A 177 4.70 1.95 21.73
C PRO A 177 3.44 2.82 21.84
N GLU A 178 3.11 3.25 23.06
CA GLU A 178 2.02 4.19 23.28
C GLU A 178 2.31 5.55 22.60
N CYS A 179 1.25 6.16 22.08
CA CYS A 179 1.30 7.55 21.64
C CYS A 179 1.45 8.49 22.85
N PRO A 180 1.99 9.71 22.66
CA PRO A 180 1.92 10.74 23.70
C PRO A 180 0.45 11.06 24.08
N ASP A 181 0.22 11.71 25.22
CA ASP A 181 -1.12 11.98 25.79
C ASP A 181 -2.13 12.59 24.79
N GLY A 182 -1.68 13.44 23.87
CA GLY A 182 -2.54 14.06 22.85
C GLY A 182 -2.79 13.19 21.61
N GLY A 183 -2.37 11.92 21.65
CA GLY A 183 -2.35 10.99 20.52
C GLY A 183 -1.18 11.23 19.56
N CYS A 184 -1.15 10.43 18.50
CA CYS A 184 -0.23 10.55 17.39
C CYS A 184 -0.94 11.13 16.16
N ILE A 185 -0.15 11.51 15.16
CA ILE A 185 -0.64 11.81 13.83
C ILE A 185 -0.32 10.67 12.88
N CYS A 186 -1.32 10.18 12.17
CA CYS A 186 -1.18 9.16 11.14
C CYS A 186 -1.57 9.71 9.77
N SER A 187 -1.20 8.98 8.72
CA SER A 187 -1.66 9.28 7.37
C SER A 187 -1.79 8.02 6.54
N PHE A 188 -2.84 7.97 5.73
CA PHE A 188 -3.01 7.00 4.66
C PHE A 188 -2.27 7.47 3.42
N PHE A 189 -1.63 6.56 2.70
CA PHE A 189 -0.97 6.83 1.44
C PHE A 189 -1.27 5.74 0.42
N TRP A 190 -1.47 6.15 -0.84
CA TRP A 190 -1.71 5.23 -1.95
C TRP A 190 -1.14 5.79 -3.26
N ILE A 191 -0.55 4.89 -4.04
CA ILE A 191 -0.10 5.10 -5.42
C ILE A 191 -0.55 3.87 -6.20
N HIS A 192 -1.16 4.06 -7.36
CA HIS A 192 -1.77 2.98 -8.14
C HIS A 192 -0.87 2.50 -9.28
N SER A 193 -1.32 1.46 -9.99
CA SER A 193 -0.66 0.95 -11.19
C SER A 193 -0.68 1.97 -12.32
N PRO A 194 0.39 2.08 -13.11
CA PRO A 194 0.41 2.99 -14.25
C PRO A 194 -0.45 2.52 -15.43
N ASP A 195 -1.00 1.31 -15.34
CA ASP A 195 -1.83 0.71 -16.39
C ASP A 195 -3.32 1.13 -16.27
N ALA A 196 -3.69 1.97 -15.29
CA ALA A 196 -5.07 2.29 -14.96
C ALA A 196 -5.33 3.76 -14.58
N GLY A 197 -5.05 4.70 -15.47
CA GLY A 197 -5.40 6.13 -15.30
C GLY A 197 -4.20 7.05 -15.49
N GLY A 198 -4.32 8.31 -15.05
CA GLY A 198 -3.16 9.21 -14.96
C GLY A 198 -2.45 9.03 -13.62
N GLU A 199 -1.11 9.09 -13.61
CA GLU A 199 -0.33 8.88 -12.39
C GLU A 199 -0.54 9.94 -11.33
N GLU A 200 -0.92 9.53 -10.12
CA GLU A 200 -1.27 10.42 -9.03
C GLU A 200 -0.83 9.85 -7.67
N ASN A 201 -0.81 10.72 -6.65
CA ASN A 201 -0.55 10.32 -5.26
C ASN A 201 -1.76 10.64 -4.39
N TYR A 202 -1.97 9.83 -3.37
CA TYR A 202 -3.06 10.03 -2.41
C TYR A 202 -2.50 10.12 -1.00
N MET A 203 -3.01 11.09 -0.24
CA MET A 203 -2.67 11.29 1.17
C MET A 203 -3.92 11.73 1.94
N ASN A 204 -4.20 11.06 3.05
CA ASN A 204 -5.22 11.51 4.01
C ASN A 204 -4.65 11.44 5.43
N GLY A 205 -4.36 12.60 6.02
CA GLY A 205 -3.92 12.68 7.41
C GLY A 205 -5.08 12.46 8.38
N PHE A 206 -4.82 11.83 9.53
CA PHE A 206 -5.81 11.64 10.59
C PHE A 206 -5.17 11.50 11.97
N ARG A 207 -5.93 11.83 13.01
CA ARG A 207 -5.53 11.56 14.41
C ARG A 207 -5.68 10.08 14.71
N CYS A 208 -4.67 9.51 15.36
CA CYS A 208 -4.63 8.10 15.72
C CYS A 208 -4.05 7.89 17.12
N LYS A 209 -4.30 6.70 17.70
CA LYS A 209 -3.69 6.26 18.95
C LYS A 209 -3.41 4.77 18.92
N ILE A 210 -2.31 4.35 19.52
CA ILE A 210 -2.03 2.93 19.75
C ILE A 210 -2.83 2.46 20.97
N THR A 211 -3.52 1.33 20.85
CA THR A 211 -4.17 0.64 21.97
C THR A 211 -3.48 -0.70 22.22
N ASN A 212 -3.60 -1.24 23.43
CA ASN A 212 -2.96 -2.50 23.82
C ASN A 212 -1.43 -2.52 23.65
N ALA A 213 -0.77 -1.36 23.69
CA ALA A 213 0.68 -1.29 23.63
C ALA A 213 1.30 -2.02 24.84
N THR A 214 2.34 -2.80 24.59
CA THR A 214 3.08 -3.56 25.62
C THR A 214 4.58 -3.31 25.59
N SER A 215 5.03 -2.48 24.63
CA SER A 215 6.42 -2.12 24.39
C SER A 215 6.59 -0.63 24.63
N GLU A 216 7.76 -0.24 25.14
CA GLU A 216 8.17 1.16 25.25
C GLU A 216 9.28 1.50 24.22
N VAL A 217 9.68 0.55 23.38
CA VAL A 217 10.74 0.75 22.39
C VAL A 217 10.23 1.70 21.31
N ALA A 218 10.95 2.81 21.13
CA ALA A 218 10.63 3.80 20.10
C ALA A 218 10.81 3.22 18.69
N LEU A 219 10.11 3.84 17.73
CA LEU A 219 10.40 3.62 16.31
C LEU A 219 11.77 4.21 15.98
N ALA A 220 12.53 3.51 15.15
CA ALA A 220 13.74 4.05 14.57
C ALA A 220 13.40 5.22 13.64
N LYS A 221 14.36 6.14 13.44
CA LYS A 221 14.20 7.22 12.46
C LYS A 221 14.01 6.63 11.05
N PRO A 222 12.93 6.98 10.34
CA PRO A 222 12.64 6.40 9.04
C PRO A 222 13.60 6.92 7.97
N ALA A 223 14.04 6.01 7.11
CA ALA A 223 14.87 6.30 5.94
C ALA A 223 14.03 6.30 4.66
N ILE A 224 14.56 6.92 3.60
CA ILE A 224 13.90 6.95 2.28
C ILE A 224 13.88 5.53 1.70
N PRO A 225 12.71 5.00 1.27
CA PRO A 225 12.62 3.73 0.56
C PRO A 225 13.43 3.70 -0.74
N ARG A 226 13.86 2.52 -1.17
CA ARG A 226 14.65 2.35 -2.40
C ARG A 226 14.03 1.27 -3.26
N ARG A 227 13.95 1.51 -4.57
CA ARG A 227 13.48 0.54 -5.57
C ARG A 227 14.43 -0.65 -5.65
N CYS A 228 14.19 -1.67 -4.84
CA CYS A 228 15.11 -2.79 -4.64
C CYS A 228 14.55 -4.13 -5.10
N GLY A 229 13.23 -4.33 -5.12
CA GLY A 229 12.60 -5.56 -5.59
C GLY A 229 12.75 -5.80 -7.09
N GLU A 230 12.32 -6.98 -7.53
CA GLU A 230 12.23 -7.32 -8.95
C GLU A 230 11.17 -6.47 -9.64
N ASP A 231 11.42 -6.13 -10.90
CA ASP A 231 10.53 -5.34 -11.74
C ASP A 231 10.72 -5.75 -13.21
N PRO A 232 10.16 -6.90 -13.62
CA PRO A 232 10.31 -7.39 -14.98
C PRO A 232 9.71 -6.45 -16.03
N LYS A 233 8.66 -5.68 -15.69
CA LYS A 233 8.05 -4.67 -16.58
C LYS A 233 9.08 -3.61 -17.00
N ASN A 234 10.00 -3.25 -16.10
CA ASN A 234 11.10 -2.30 -16.38
C ASN A 234 12.48 -2.97 -16.52
N ASN A 235 12.53 -4.20 -17.05
CA ASN A 235 13.76 -4.93 -17.37
C ASN A 235 14.67 -5.26 -16.16
N LYS A 236 14.15 -5.28 -14.93
CA LYS A 236 14.88 -5.68 -13.72
C LYS A 236 14.41 -7.05 -13.25
N GLN A 237 15.09 -8.09 -13.71
CA GLN A 237 14.68 -9.49 -13.47
C GLN A 237 14.94 -10.01 -12.06
N PHE A 238 15.75 -9.32 -11.26
CA PHE A 238 16.14 -9.78 -9.93
C PHE A 238 16.13 -8.64 -8.90
N SER A 239 15.72 -8.96 -7.69
CA SER A 239 15.84 -8.06 -6.55
C SER A 239 17.31 -7.77 -6.23
N ALA A 240 17.61 -6.49 -6.00
CA ALA A 240 18.89 -6.01 -5.48
C ALA A 240 18.78 -5.84 -3.96
N VAL A 241 18.72 -6.96 -3.24
CA VAL A 241 18.44 -6.99 -1.79
C VAL A 241 19.41 -6.15 -0.96
N GLN A 242 20.68 -6.02 -1.38
CA GLN A 242 21.67 -5.18 -0.72
C GLN A 242 21.38 -3.68 -0.87
N ASN A 243 20.55 -3.30 -1.85
CA ASN A 243 20.13 -1.93 -2.11
C ASN A 243 18.77 -1.57 -1.47
N CYS A 244 18.11 -2.50 -0.77
CA CYS A 244 16.86 -2.24 -0.08
C CYS A 244 17.07 -1.32 1.13
N THR A 245 16.08 -0.46 1.41
CA THR A 245 15.97 0.19 2.72
C THR A 245 15.30 -0.80 3.68
N TYR A 246 16.03 -1.25 4.67
CA TYR A 246 15.50 -2.07 5.77
C TYR A 246 15.20 -1.20 6.99
N GLY A 247 14.31 -1.68 7.85
CA GLY A 247 13.82 -0.95 9.01
C GLY A 247 12.77 0.09 8.67
N ALA A 248 12.68 1.11 9.52
CA ALA A 248 11.73 2.21 9.41
C ALA A 248 11.88 2.94 8.06
N LYS A 249 10.77 3.08 7.35
CA LYS A 249 10.71 3.65 6.01
C LYS A 249 9.74 4.83 5.98
N GLN A 250 10.12 5.89 5.27
CA GLN A 250 9.24 7.03 5.01
C GLN A 250 8.15 6.65 4.00
N PRO A 251 7.03 7.40 3.95
CA PRO A 251 6.11 7.33 2.82
C PRO A 251 6.78 7.72 1.50
N LEU A 252 6.14 7.32 0.41
CA LEU A 252 6.53 7.63 -0.96
C LEU A 252 5.90 8.97 -1.34
N TYR A 253 6.68 10.06 -1.24
CA TYR A 253 6.26 11.39 -1.70
C TYR A 253 6.74 11.58 -3.14
N TRP A 254 5.80 11.60 -4.08
CA TRP A 254 6.09 11.61 -5.52
C TRP A 254 5.25 12.66 -6.26
N LEU A 255 5.65 13.05 -7.47
CA LEU A 255 5.00 14.04 -8.37
C LEU A 255 4.62 15.42 -7.78
N ASN A 256 5.22 15.84 -6.67
CA ASN A 256 4.91 17.12 -6.02
C ASN A 256 6.18 17.83 -5.54
N ASP A 257 6.07 19.08 -5.09
CA ASP A 257 7.21 19.76 -4.45
C ASP A 257 7.66 19.01 -3.19
N ASN A 258 8.96 19.00 -2.89
CA ASN A 258 9.55 18.27 -1.76
C ASN A 258 9.34 16.75 -1.79
N SER A 259 9.18 16.16 -2.99
CA SER A 259 9.19 14.70 -3.17
C SER A 259 10.52 14.05 -2.73
N ASN A 260 10.42 12.84 -2.17
CA ASN A 260 11.56 11.97 -1.87
C ASN A 260 11.72 10.84 -2.92
N MET A 261 10.75 10.71 -3.83
CA MET A 261 10.73 9.79 -4.97
C MET A 261 10.81 10.58 -6.28
N PHE A 262 11.54 10.04 -7.26
CA PHE A 262 11.88 10.72 -8.52
C PHE A 262 11.71 9.82 -9.75
N GLU A 263 10.94 8.76 -9.59
CA GLU A 263 10.62 7.82 -10.64
C GLU A 263 9.80 8.48 -11.75
N GLY A 264 9.90 7.94 -12.97
CA GLY A 264 9.06 8.38 -14.09
C GLY A 264 7.64 7.83 -13.98
N GLU A 265 6.71 8.47 -14.67
CA GLU A 265 5.28 8.15 -14.62
C GLU A 265 4.94 6.69 -14.99
N HIS A 266 5.70 6.06 -15.89
CA HIS A 266 5.46 4.66 -16.25
C HIS A 266 6.19 3.64 -15.36
N ALA A 267 6.80 4.09 -14.26
CA ALA A 267 7.48 3.24 -13.30
C ALA A 267 7.29 3.79 -11.87
N PRO A 268 6.04 4.02 -11.43
CA PRO A 268 5.76 4.69 -10.16
C PRO A 268 6.41 3.97 -8.97
N PRO A 269 6.69 4.69 -7.87
CA PRO A 269 7.01 4.06 -6.60
C PRO A 269 5.73 3.49 -5.99
N VAL A 270 5.81 2.31 -5.36
CA VAL A 270 4.61 1.56 -4.92
C VAL A 270 4.80 0.93 -3.54
N TYR A 271 3.69 0.72 -2.82
CA TYR A 271 3.71 0.17 -1.45
C TYR A 271 3.69 -1.36 -1.46
N ASN A 272 4.69 -1.96 -2.10
CA ASN A 272 4.88 -3.40 -2.16
C ASN A 272 6.37 -3.82 -2.09
N ASP A 273 6.64 -5.09 -2.37
CA ASP A 273 7.97 -5.70 -2.33
C ASP A 273 9.01 -4.95 -3.20
N LEU A 274 8.56 -4.21 -4.22
CA LEU A 274 9.43 -3.38 -5.07
C LEU A 274 10.23 -2.36 -4.27
N TYR A 275 9.66 -1.82 -3.18
CA TYR A 275 10.30 -0.87 -2.27
C TYR A 275 10.58 -1.47 -0.88
N ASN A 276 10.58 -2.80 -0.77
CA ASN A 276 10.77 -3.53 0.49
C ASN A 276 9.68 -3.21 1.54
N PHE A 277 8.46 -2.97 1.07
CA PHE A 277 7.27 -2.90 1.92
C PHE A 277 6.58 -4.26 1.88
N ALA A 278 6.84 -5.10 2.90
CA ALA A 278 6.18 -6.39 3.02
C ALA A 278 4.67 -6.20 3.27
N ASP A 279 3.85 -7.15 2.83
CA ASP A 279 2.41 -7.10 3.11
C ASP A 279 2.14 -7.27 4.63
N GLY A 280 1.22 -6.47 5.17
CA GLY A 280 0.88 -6.45 6.59
C GLY A 280 1.73 -5.52 7.45
N ALA A 281 1.98 -5.94 8.69
CA ALA A 281 2.66 -5.15 9.71
C ALA A 281 4.16 -5.01 9.39
N GLN A 282 4.71 -3.81 9.56
CA GLN A 282 6.14 -3.56 9.42
C GLN A 282 6.83 -3.76 10.79
N ASP A 283 7.23 -4.99 11.08
CA ASP A 283 7.75 -5.37 12.42
C ASP A 283 9.24 -5.02 12.64
N ASP A 284 9.94 -4.52 11.61
CA ASP A 284 11.37 -4.20 11.64
C ASP A 284 11.68 -2.71 11.90
N ILE A 285 10.67 -1.91 12.24
CA ILE A 285 10.76 -0.44 12.30
C ILE A 285 11.26 0.13 13.65
N PHE A 286 11.62 -0.71 14.62
CA PHE A 286 11.96 -0.29 15.98
C PHE A 286 13.46 -0.07 16.17
N GLU A 287 13.85 0.77 17.13
CA GLU A 287 15.27 1.02 17.44
C GLU A 287 16.04 -0.26 17.79
N ASP A 288 15.35 -1.24 18.37
CA ASP A 288 15.93 -2.53 18.78
C ASP A 288 15.73 -3.65 17.76
N SER A 289 15.18 -3.38 16.56
CA SER A 289 14.94 -4.43 15.55
C SER A 289 16.24 -5.02 15.02
N TYR A 290 17.28 -4.21 14.83
CA TYR A 290 18.54 -4.63 14.21
C TYR A 290 19.74 -4.51 15.14
N LYS A 291 20.55 -5.57 15.20
CA LYS A 291 21.90 -5.52 15.80
C LYS A 291 22.86 -4.74 14.91
N THR A 292 22.75 -4.94 13.60
CA THR A 292 23.52 -4.22 12.59
C THR A 292 22.65 -3.91 11.39
N LEU A 293 22.50 -2.62 11.10
CA LEU A 293 21.79 -2.10 9.93
C LEU A 293 22.79 -1.36 9.03
N PRO A 294 23.45 -2.06 8.09
CA PRO A 294 24.40 -1.45 7.18
C PRO A 294 23.69 -0.52 6.18
N GLN A 295 24.42 0.50 5.71
CA GLN A 295 23.90 1.39 4.67
C GLN A 295 23.69 0.62 3.35
N PRO A 296 22.56 0.83 2.64
CA PRO A 296 22.29 0.14 1.38
C PRO A 296 23.35 0.43 0.30
N GLY A 297 23.69 -0.58 -0.49
CA GLY A 297 24.66 -0.45 -1.58
C GLY A 297 24.99 -1.77 -2.26
N VAL A 298 25.65 -1.71 -3.42
CA VAL A 298 25.94 -2.88 -4.28
C VAL A 298 26.74 -3.97 -3.57
N VAL A 299 27.60 -3.59 -2.62
CA VAL A 299 28.47 -4.50 -1.86
C VAL A 299 28.11 -4.54 -0.37
N ALA A 300 26.93 -4.01 0.01
CA ALA A 300 26.51 -4.00 1.40
C ALA A 300 26.22 -5.43 1.89
N THR A 301 26.59 -5.72 3.13
CA THR A 301 26.14 -6.93 3.81
C THR A 301 24.64 -6.81 4.12
N LEU A 302 23.95 -7.93 4.30
CA LEU A 302 22.56 -7.90 4.74
C LEU A 302 22.46 -7.47 6.22
N PRO A 303 21.34 -6.86 6.63
CA PRO A 303 21.10 -6.56 8.05
C PRO A 303 21.07 -7.81 8.91
N VAL A 304 21.36 -7.63 10.20
CA VAL A 304 21.28 -8.69 11.21
C VAL A 304 20.33 -8.24 12.29
N PHE A 305 19.26 -9.01 12.51
CA PHE A 305 18.28 -8.75 13.56
C PHE A 305 18.89 -8.86 14.96
N ALA A 306 18.36 -8.10 15.91
CA ALA A 306 18.84 -8.11 17.30
C ALA A 306 18.48 -9.41 18.05
N ARG A 307 17.39 -10.09 17.64
CA ARG A 307 16.91 -11.31 18.26
C ARG A 307 16.55 -12.35 17.20
N ASP A 308 17.01 -13.59 17.39
CA ASP A 308 16.71 -14.70 16.47
C ASP A 308 15.22 -15.04 16.35
N LYS A 309 14.38 -14.62 17.31
CA LYS A 309 12.92 -14.86 17.27
C LYS A 309 12.15 -13.90 16.37
N ASP A 310 12.76 -12.78 15.96
CA ASP A 310 12.15 -11.82 15.02
C ASP A 310 12.30 -12.31 13.55
N LEU A 311 12.89 -13.50 13.32
CA LEU A 311 13.04 -14.16 12.01
C LEU A 311 11.81 -14.98 11.56
N LEU A 312 10.85 -15.22 12.44
CA LEU A 312 9.73 -16.10 12.11
C LEU A 312 8.52 -15.26 11.69
N PRO A 313 7.98 -15.43 10.47
CA PRO A 313 6.62 -15.00 10.21
C PRO A 313 5.70 -15.64 11.27
N PRO A 314 4.57 -15.00 11.63
CA PRO A 314 3.61 -15.62 12.53
C PRO A 314 3.35 -17.06 12.03
N PRO A 315 3.36 -18.06 12.92
CA PRO A 315 3.14 -19.43 12.49
C PRO A 315 1.84 -19.43 11.71
N LEU A 316 1.90 -19.85 10.44
CA LEU A 316 0.71 -20.25 9.71
C LEU A 316 -0.09 -21.08 10.69
N LYS A 317 -1.30 -20.62 11.05
CA LYS A 317 -2.24 -21.41 11.83
C LYS A 317 -2.40 -22.70 11.05
N THR A 318 -1.65 -23.71 11.45
CA THR A 318 -1.82 -25.06 10.97
C THR A 318 -3.16 -25.45 11.54
N GLU A 319 -4.22 -25.19 10.76
CA GLU A 319 -5.45 -25.93 10.94
C GLU A 319 -5.01 -27.40 11.03
N ARG A 320 -5.42 -28.05 12.11
CA ARG A 320 -5.19 -29.47 12.40
C ARG A 320 -5.88 -30.39 11.38
N ARG A 321 -5.94 -30.02 10.10
CA ARG A 321 -6.45 -30.83 9.00
C ARG A 321 -5.34 -31.53 8.20
N PHE A 322 -4.10 -31.04 8.22
CA PHE A 322 -3.03 -31.65 7.42
C PHE A 322 -2.39 -32.90 8.03
N LEU A 323 -2.44 -33.07 9.36
CA LEU A 323 -1.85 -34.22 10.05
C LEU A 323 -2.77 -35.45 10.12
N ASP A 324 -4.07 -35.31 9.84
CA ASP A 324 -4.99 -36.45 9.72
C ASP A 324 -5.08 -37.00 8.28
N MET A 325 -4.49 -36.32 7.30
CA MET A 325 -4.50 -36.74 5.88
C MET A 325 -3.48 -37.85 5.56
N PHE A 326 -2.59 -38.20 6.48
CA PHE A 326 -1.56 -39.24 6.31
C PHE A 326 -1.77 -40.48 7.19
N LYS A 327 -2.96 -40.66 7.78
CA LYS A 327 -3.31 -41.99 8.32
C LYS A 327 -3.67 -42.91 7.15
N PRO A 328 -3.02 -44.09 7.03
CA PRO A 328 -3.35 -45.03 5.97
C PRO A 328 -4.73 -45.64 6.26
N SER A 329 -5.77 -45.18 5.56
CA SER A 329 -7.03 -45.91 5.47
C SER A 329 -6.98 -46.82 4.25
N ASN A 330 -7.02 -48.13 4.48
CA ASN A 330 -7.27 -49.13 3.46
C ASN A 330 -8.62 -48.83 2.79
N HIS A 331 -8.62 -48.27 1.59
CA HIS A 331 -9.64 -48.51 0.56
C HIS A 331 -9.17 -47.98 -0.79
N LEU A 332 -9.13 -48.88 -1.77
CA LEU A 332 -8.88 -48.61 -3.19
C LEU A 332 -10.11 -47.93 -3.82
N SER A 333 -9.93 -46.74 -4.41
CA SER A 333 -10.63 -46.33 -5.64
C SER A 333 -10.07 -45.03 -6.23
N GLU A 334 -9.54 -45.15 -7.44
CA GLU A 334 -9.56 -44.24 -8.61
C GLU A 334 -9.64 -42.69 -8.49
N SER A 335 -8.60 -42.09 -9.08
CA SER A 335 -8.52 -40.85 -9.89
C SER A 335 -9.12 -39.52 -9.41
N SER A 336 -8.21 -38.60 -9.05
CA SER A 336 -8.22 -37.23 -9.59
C SER A 336 -6.77 -36.71 -9.68
N GLU A 337 -6.38 -36.24 -10.87
CA GLU A 337 -5.08 -35.63 -11.13
C GLU A 337 -4.92 -34.34 -10.30
N VAL A 338 -3.83 -34.25 -9.55
CA VAL A 338 -3.41 -33.03 -8.85
C VAL A 338 -2.58 -32.19 -9.83
N ASP A 339 -2.97 -30.93 -10.03
CA ASP A 339 -2.29 -29.95 -10.88
C ASP A 339 -0.82 -29.74 -10.43
N PRO A 340 0.18 -30.00 -11.30
CA PRO A 340 1.60 -29.88 -10.96
C PRO A 340 2.09 -28.44 -10.71
N ARG A 341 1.23 -27.42 -10.78
CA ARG A 341 1.58 -26.01 -10.48
C ARG A 341 1.65 -25.66 -8.99
N LEU A 342 1.17 -26.51 -8.09
CA LEU A 342 1.08 -26.22 -6.64
C LEU A 342 2.37 -26.47 -5.83
N PHE A 343 3.46 -26.98 -6.44
CA PHE A 343 4.69 -27.36 -5.73
C PHE A 343 5.95 -26.54 -6.09
N LYS A 344 5.79 -25.31 -6.59
CA LYS A 344 6.91 -24.38 -6.82
C LYS A 344 6.80 -23.11 -5.99
N ARG A 345 6.96 -23.24 -4.69
CA ARG A 345 7.50 -22.19 -3.79
C ARG A 345 7.69 -22.86 -2.42
N TYR A 346 8.71 -22.45 -1.68
CA TYR A 346 9.21 -23.02 -0.42
C TYR A 346 10.24 -24.15 -0.51
N VAL A 347 11.44 -23.84 -1.03
CA VAL A 347 12.71 -24.23 -0.37
C VAL A 347 13.80 -23.20 -0.75
N PRO A 348 14.43 -22.48 0.18
CA PRO A 348 15.68 -21.77 -0.08
C PRO A 348 16.81 -22.79 -0.22
N ARG A 349 17.44 -22.90 -1.39
CA ARG A 349 18.67 -23.69 -1.56
C ARG A 349 19.83 -22.95 -0.90
N TYR A 350 20.20 -23.34 0.30
CA TYR A 350 21.54 -23.09 0.84
C TYR A 350 22.42 -24.33 0.62
N LEU A 351 23.53 -24.08 -0.08
CA LEU A 351 24.82 -24.78 -0.21
C LEU A 351 24.94 -26.29 0.13
N ILE A 352 25.63 -27.03 -0.74
CA ILE A 352 26.98 -27.61 -0.50
C ILE A 352 27.35 -28.52 -1.70
N GLY A 353 28.53 -28.31 -2.27
CA GLY A 353 29.14 -29.25 -3.20
C GLY A 353 29.54 -30.54 -2.48
N MET A 354 28.94 -31.65 -2.86
CA MET A 354 29.50 -32.99 -2.69
C MET A 354 29.18 -33.81 -3.93
N THR A 355 30.18 -33.97 -4.79
CA THR A 355 30.25 -35.05 -5.79
C THR A 355 30.30 -36.39 -5.08
N TYR A 356 29.58 -37.43 -5.53
CA TYR A 356 30.00 -38.85 -5.57
C TYR A 356 28.93 -39.71 -6.30
N PRO A 357 29.27 -40.93 -6.77
CA PRO A 357 29.10 -41.35 -8.17
C PRO A 357 27.83 -42.16 -8.43
N SER A 358 27.47 -42.23 -9.72
CA SER A 358 26.40 -43.06 -10.27
C SER A 358 26.63 -44.56 -10.02
N GLY A 359 25.82 -45.16 -9.14
CA GLY A 359 25.63 -46.60 -9.04
C GLY A 359 24.32 -47.01 -9.72
N LYS A 360 24.44 -47.84 -10.76
CA LYS A 360 23.32 -48.58 -11.38
C LYS A 360 22.74 -49.58 -10.39
N LEU A 361 21.41 -49.77 -10.42
CA LEU A 361 20.78 -51.00 -9.94
C LEU A 361 19.74 -51.47 -10.96
N ASN A 362 19.72 -52.80 -11.11
CA ASN A 362 19.00 -53.63 -12.07
C ASN A 362 17.48 -53.57 -11.96
#